data_AF-A0A7S2C9Q0-F1
#
_entry.id   AF-A0A7S2C9Q0-F1
#
_cell.length_a   1.000
_cell.length_b   1.000
_cell.length_c   1.000
_cell.angle_alpha   90.00
_cell.angle_beta   90.00
_cell.angle_gamma   90.00
#
_symmetry.space_group_name_H-M   'P 1'
#
loop_
_entity.id
_entity.type
_entity.pdbx_description
1 polymer ?
#
loop_
_entity_poly.entity_id
_entity_poly.type
_entity_poly.pdbx_seq_one_letter_code
_entity_poly.pdbx_strand_id
1 'polypeptide(L)'
;NPLASLPYWDYSIDIEWVNSEKNGDFTWFMRSEVWDPDWFGTAHPDLLYVTEGRWAYTRASVDSWNETHNSYGYLRAPWNNNNIPYVTRSARMCGADAQEYASKYWQYPTCE
;
A
#
# COMPACT_ATOMS: atom_id res chain seq x y z
N ASN A 1 -14.51 -2.14 23.31
CA ASN A 1 -14.62 -0.70 23.60
C ASN A 1 -15.90 -0.18 22.95
N PRO A 2 -16.96 0.15 23.71
CA PRO A 2 -18.26 0.55 23.15
C PRO A 2 -18.25 1.94 22.48
N LEU A 3 -17.16 2.70 22.61
CA LEU A 3 -16.98 3.99 21.94
C LEU A 3 -16.28 3.87 20.57
N ALA A 4 -15.84 2.68 20.20
CA ALA A 4 -15.14 2.46 18.93
C ALA A 4 -16.13 2.05 17.83
N SER A 5 -16.14 2.79 16.73
CA SER A 5 -16.76 2.42 15.46
C SER A 5 -15.69 2.09 14.41
N LEU A 6 -16.08 1.43 13.33
CA LEU A 6 -15.19 1.19 12.18
C LEU A 6 -15.09 2.48 11.36
N PRO A 7 -13.90 3.10 11.22
CA PRO A 7 -13.72 4.21 10.31
C PRO A 7 -13.79 3.74 8.85
N TYR A 8 -14.11 4.66 7.95
CA TYR A 8 -13.94 4.47 6.51
C TYR A 8 -12.96 5.51 5.98
N TRP A 9 -12.20 5.15 4.96
CA TRP A 9 -11.34 6.08 4.23
C TRP A 9 -11.99 6.40 2.90
N ASP A 10 -12.39 7.66 2.72
CA ASP A 10 -12.84 8.16 1.43
C ASP A 10 -11.64 8.66 0.63
N TYR A 11 -10.97 7.72 -0.03
CA TYR A 11 -9.81 8.05 -0.86
C TYR A 11 -10.16 8.98 -2.02
N SER A 12 -11.44 9.12 -2.40
CA SER A 12 -11.83 10.01 -3.50
C SER A 12 -11.63 11.49 -3.14
N ILE A 13 -11.78 11.84 -1.86
CA ILE A 13 -11.48 13.18 -1.34
C ILE A 13 -9.98 13.46 -1.39
N ASP A 14 -9.14 12.52 -0.95
CA ASP A 14 -7.68 12.65 -1.02
C ASP A 14 -7.21 12.85 -2.48
N ILE A 15 -7.84 12.15 -3.42
CA ILE A 15 -7.58 12.30 -4.86
C ILE A 15 -8.04 13.67 -5.38
N GLU A 16 -9.21 14.17 -4.97
CA GLU A 16 -9.65 15.51 -5.33
C GLU A 16 -8.70 16.59 -4.81
N TRP A 17 -8.15 16.42 -3.61
CA TRP A 17 -7.11 17.30 -3.08
C TRP A 17 -5.80 17.21 -3.85
N VAL A 18 -5.38 16.02 -4.27
CA VAL A 18 -4.22 15.88 -5.16
C VAL A 18 -4.41 16.72 -6.42
N ASN A 19 -5.60 16.66 -7.03
CA ASN A 19 -5.92 17.38 -8.26
C ASN A 19 -6.05 18.90 -8.04
N SER A 20 -6.79 19.33 -7.03
CA SER A 20 -7.17 20.73 -6.81
C SER A 20 -6.12 21.54 -6.04
N GLU A 21 -5.37 20.92 -5.13
CA GLU A 21 -4.47 21.63 -4.21
C GLU A 21 -3.01 21.21 -4.30
N LYS A 22 -2.70 20.00 -4.79
CA LYS A 22 -1.32 19.48 -4.87
C LYS A 22 -0.76 19.49 -6.29
N ASN A 23 -1.38 20.23 -7.22
CA ASN A 23 -0.95 20.32 -8.62
C ASN A 23 -0.80 18.94 -9.31
N GLY A 24 -1.62 17.96 -8.91
CA GLY A 24 -1.54 16.59 -9.41
C GLY A 24 -0.37 15.77 -8.86
N ASP A 25 0.31 16.22 -7.80
CA ASP A 25 1.36 15.45 -7.13
C ASP A 25 0.78 14.26 -6.35
N PHE A 26 0.76 13.10 -7.00
CA PHE A 26 0.24 11.87 -6.41
C PHE A 26 1.15 11.32 -5.30
N THR A 27 2.39 11.80 -5.18
CA THR A 27 3.25 11.41 -4.06
C THR A 27 2.70 11.92 -2.72
N TRP A 28 1.88 12.98 -2.73
CA TRP A 28 1.15 13.43 -1.55
C TRP A 28 0.16 12.37 -1.03
N PHE A 29 -0.52 11.64 -1.91
CA PHE A 29 -1.44 10.55 -1.53
C PHE A 29 -0.73 9.47 -0.71
N MET A 30 0.54 9.19 -1.03
CA MET A 30 1.39 8.24 -0.29
C MET A 30 1.94 8.82 1.03
N ARG A 31 1.65 10.10 1.32
CA ARG A 31 1.99 10.83 2.56
C ARG A 31 0.74 11.34 3.30
N SER A 32 -0.45 10.89 2.91
CA SER A 32 -1.71 11.17 3.62
C SER A 32 -1.62 10.70 5.08
N GLU A 33 -2.36 11.38 5.96
CA GLU A 33 -2.43 11.10 7.42
C GLU A 33 -2.87 9.66 7.73
N VAL A 34 -3.55 9.00 6.79
CA VAL A 34 -3.89 7.58 6.89
C VAL A 34 -2.64 6.70 7.05
N TRP A 35 -1.48 7.15 6.56
CA TRP A 35 -0.20 6.46 6.65
C TRP A 35 0.65 6.86 7.86
N ASP A 36 0.15 7.72 8.75
CA ASP A 36 0.86 8.05 9.97
C ASP A 36 1.05 6.81 10.86
N PRO A 37 2.13 6.75 11.65
CA PRO A 37 2.40 5.62 12.56
C PRO A 37 1.27 5.33 13.55
N ASP A 38 0.52 6.36 13.96
CA ASP A 38 -0.62 6.21 14.88
C ASP A 38 -1.85 5.55 14.23
N TRP A 39 -1.83 5.40 12.90
CA TRP A 39 -2.90 4.78 12.11
C TRP A 39 -2.38 3.50 11.41
N PHE A 40 -2.08 3.56 10.11
CA PHE A 40 -1.66 2.38 9.34
C PHE A 40 -0.16 2.25 9.14
N GLY A 41 0.61 3.32 9.37
CA GLY A 41 2.06 3.38 9.14
C GLY A 41 2.47 3.35 7.67
N THR A 42 3.53 4.07 7.33
CA THR A 42 4.12 4.09 5.99
C THR A 42 5.18 2.99 5.81
N ALA A 43 5.50 2.66 4.55
CA ALA A 43 6.62 1.77 4.27
C ALA A 43 7.95 2.51 4.38
N HIS A 44 8.97 1.82 4.90
CA HIS A 44 10.34 2.33 4.86
C HIS A 44 10.82 2.41 3.39
N PRO A 45 11.48 3.50 2.98
CA PRO A 45 11.84 3.76 1.58
C PRO A 45 12.64 2.63 0.93
N ASP A 46 13.61 2.07 1.66
CA ASP A 46 14.47 1.00 1.11
C ASP A 46 13.99 -0.42 1.39
N LEU A 47 13.24 -0.61 2.49
CA LEU A 47 12.87 -1.94 2.97
C LEU A 47 11.48 -2.36 2.49
N LEU A 48 10.66 -1.39 2.06
CA LEU A 48 9.31 -1.58 1.49
C LEU A 48 8.28 -2.21 2.44
N TYR A 49 8.63 -2.40 3.70
CA TYR A 49 7.72 -2.84 4.76
C TYR A 49 7.56 -1.77 5.84
N VAL A 50 6.49 -1.89 6.61
CA VAL A 50 6.15 -0.94 7.69
C VAL A 50 7.12 -1.13 8.85
N THR A 51 7.79 -0.05 9.28
CA THR A 51 8.78 -0.06 10.37
C THR A 51 8.34 0.69 11.62
N GLU A 52 7.25 1.46 11.52
CA GLU A 52 6.71 2.28 12.60
C GLU A 52 5.21 2.08 12.77
N GLY A 53 4.70 2.36 13.98
CA GLY A 53 3.27 2.25 14.28
C GLY A 53 2.79 0.85 14.63
N ARG A 54 1.46 0.68 14.72
CA ARG A 54 0.81 -0.57 15.14
C ARG A 54 1.19 -1.77 14.26
N TRP A 55 1.41 -1.54 12.98
CA TRP A 55 1.65 -2.59 11.99
C TRP A 55 3.14 -2.80 11.68
N ALA A 56 4.04 -2.14 12.42
CA ALA A 56 5.48 -2.29 12.27
C ALA A 56 5.93 -3.75 12.36
N TYR A 57 6.73 -4.21 11.39
CA TYR A 57 7.28 -5.57 11.33
C TYR A 57 6.22 -6.69 11.39
N THR A 58 4.95 -6.39 11.06
CA THR A 58 3.91 -7.42 10.96
C THR A 58 4.32 -8.45 9.93
N ARG A 59 4.45 -9.72 10.33
CA ARG A 59 4.80 -10.79 9.41
C ARG A 59 3.64 -11.14 8.50
N ALA A 60 3.94 -11.36 7.22
CA ALA A 60 3.00 -11.99 6.32
C ALA A 60 2.84 -13.47 6.72
N SER A 61 1.62 -14.00 6.65
CA SER A 61 1.40 -15.43 6.83
C SER A 61 2.20 -16.20 5.78
N VAL A 62 2.91 -17.24 6.22
CA VAL A 62 3.72 -18.15 5.38
C VAL A 62 3.13 -19.55 5.48
N ASP A 63 3.49 -20.42 4.54
CA ASP A 63 2.95 -21.78 4.41
C ASP A 63 1.44 -21.83 4.17
N SER A 64 0.92 -20.79 3.52
CA SER A 64 -0.49 -20.67 3.12
C SER A 64 -0.78 -21.49 1.84
N TRP A 65 -0.22 -22.71 1.75
CA TRP A 65 -0.26 -23.58 0.57
C TRP A 65 -1.66 -24.06 0.20
N ASN A 66 -2.56 -24.12 1.20
CA ASN A 66 -3.99 -24.42 0.99
C ASN A 66 -4.82 -23.16 0.67
N GLU A 67 -4.20 -21.99 0.64
CA GLU A 67 -4.82 -20.70 0.33
C GLU A 67 -4.13 -20.10 -0.92
N THR A 68 -4.56 -18.91 -1.35
CA THR A 68 -3.86 -18.18 -2.42
C THR A 68 -2.50 -17.66 -1.92
N HIS A 69 -1.41 -18.15 -2.50
CA HIS A 69 -0.05 -17.81 -2.09
C HIS A 69 0.85 -17.50 -3.30
N ASN A 70 1.98 -16.84 -3.04
CA ASN A 70 3.04 -16.64 -4.04
C ASN A 70 4.08 -17.77 -4.02
N SER A 71 5.08 -17.72 -4.91
CA SER A 71 6.08 -18.80 -5.04
C SER A 71 6.96 -19.02 -3.80
N TYR A 72 6.93 -18.08 -2.84
CA TYR A 72 7.62 -18.18 -1.56
C TYR A 72 6.72 -18.68 -0.41
N GLY A 73 5.46 -19.05 -0.71
CA GLY A 73 4.51 -19.57 0.26
C GLY A 73 3.82 -18.50 1.13
N TYR A 74 3.99 -17.21 0.82
CA TYR A 74 3.30 -16.14 1.55
C TYR A 74 1.86 -15.95 1.05
N LEU A 75 0.94 -15.65 1.98
CA LEU A 75 -0.45 -15.25 1.68
C LEU A 75 -0.50 -13.95 0.88
N ARG A 76 -0.40 -14.07 -0.44
CA ARG A 76 -0.28 -13.00 -1.44
C ARG A 76 -0.88 -13.49 -2.74
N ALA A 77 -1.26 -12.56 -3.61
CA ALA A 77 -1.63 -12.91 -4.97
C ALA A 77 -0.49 -13.70 -5.65
N PRO A 78 -0.77 -14.75 -6.45
CA PRO A 78 0.27 -15.65 -6.97
C PRO A 78 1.29 -14.95 -7.88
N TRP A 79 0.84 -13.88 -8.57
CA TRP A 79 1.69 -13.05 -9.43
C TRP A 79 2.53 -12.01 -8.67
N ASN A 80 2.28 -11.81 -7.37
CA ASN A 80 3.11 -10.94 -6.52
C ASN A 80 4.31 -11.73 -5.98
N ASN A 81 5.38 -11.80 -6.76
CA ASN A 81 6.57 -12.59 -6.42
C ASN A 81 7.57 -11.89 -5.48
N ASN A 82 7.05 -11.16 -4.49
CA ASN A 82 7.84 -10.50 -3.46
C ASN A 82 8.18 -11.49 -2.32
N ASN A 83 9.45 -11.58 -1.92
CA ASN A 83 9.93 -12.47 -0.86
C ASN A 83 10.06 -11.81 0.53
N ILE A 84 9.74 -10.52 0.67
CA ILE A 84 9.81 -9.80 1.94
C ILE A 84 8.84 -10.44 2.96
N PRO A 85 9.29 -10.85 4.15
CA PRO A 85 8.48 -11.61 5.13
C PRO A 85 7.48 -10.76 5.93
N TYR A 86 7.38 -9.47 5.64
CA TYR A 86 6.55 -8.51 6.36
C TYR A 86 5.43 -7.92 5.48
N VAL A 87 4.46 -7.25 6.11
CA VAL A 87 3.45 -6.45 5.40
C VAL A 87 4.16 -5.32 4.66
N THR A 88 4.00 -5.31 3.33
CA THR A 88 4.64 -4.35 2.44
C THR A 88 3.66 -3.29 1.98
N ARG A 89 4.13 -2.06 1.80
CA ARG A 89 3.43 -1.02 1.04
C ARG A 89 4.35 -0.55 -0.07
N SER A 90 3.80 -0.33 -1.25
CA SER A 90 4.57 0.14 -2.39
C SER A 90 3.78 1.18 -3.15
N ALA A 91 4.45 2.29 -3.47
CA ALA A 91 3.97 3.28 -4.43
C ALA A 91 4.39 2.94 -5.88
N ARG A 92 4.93 1.74 -6.09
CA ARG A 92 5.50 1.25 -7.34
C ARG A 92 5.03 -0.17 -7.64
N MET A 93 4.80 -0.44 -8.91
CA MET A 93 4.20 -1.65 -9.46
C MET A 93 4.52 -1.71 -10.97
N CYS A 94 5.06 -2.83 -11.44
CA CYS A 94 5.46 -3.05 -12.83
C CYS A 94 6.41 -1.96 -13.40
N GLY A 95 7.30 -1.37 -12.59
CA GLY A 95 8.28 -0.36 -13.03
C GLY A 95 7.75 1.09 -13.10
N ALA A 96 6.44 1.28 -13.06
CA ALA A 96 5.82 2.58 -12.93
C ALA A 96 5.86 3.07 -11.47
N ASP A 97 5.84 4.39 -11.32
CA ASP A 97 5.72 5.06 -10.03
C ASP A 97 4.33 5.67 -9.81
N ALA A 98 4.13 6.19 -8.60
CA ALA A 98 2.88 6.79 -8.15
C ALA A 98 2.35 7.87 -9.11
N GLN A 99 3.25 8.64 -9.71
CA GLN A 99 2.93 9.75 -10.59
C GLN A 99 2.60 9.27 -12.01
N GLU A 100 3.32 8.25 -12.49
CA GLU A 100 3.02 7.59 -13.76
C GLU A 100 1.61 6.94 -13.74
N TYR A 101 1.14 6.44 -12.60
CA TYR A 101 -0.24 5.95 -12.46
C TYR A 101 -1.28 7.04 -12.67
N ALA A 102 -1.18 8.13 -11.92
CA ALA A 102 -2.15 9.21 -11.96
C ALA A 102 -2.27 9.88 -13.33
N SER A 103 -1.14 9.97 -14.05
CA SER A 103 -1.06 10.69 -15.33
C SER A 103 -1.45 9.85 -16.54
N LYS A 104 -1.29 8.52 -16.49
CA LYS A 104 -1.33 7.67 -17.70
C LYS A 104 -2.36 6.55 -17.63
N TYR A 105 -2.78 6.13 -16.43
CA TYR A 105 -3.65 4.98 -16.25
C TYR A 105 -4.73 5.25 -15.19
N TRP A 106 -5.95 5.57 -15.61
CA TRP A 106 -7.15 5.37 -14.76
C TRP A 106 -7.50 3.86 -14.62
N GLN A 107 -6.49 3.00 -14.71
CA GLN A 107 -6.56 1.55 -14.69
C GLN A 107 -5.41 1.04 -13.81
N TYR A 108 -5.66 -0.02 -13.04
CA TYR A 108 -4.59 -0.69 -12.33
C TYR A 108 -3.50 -1.14 -13.31
N PRO A 109 -2.21 -1.01 -12.96
CA PRO A 109 -1.13 -1.33 -13.90
C PRO A 109 -1.20 -2.80 -14.30
N THR A 110 -1.05 -3.08 -15.59
CA THR A 110 -0.87 -4.45 -16.07
C THR A 110 0.62 -4.70 -16.25
N CYS A 111 1.10 -5.85 -15.77
CA CYS A 111 2.47 -6.32 -16.04
C CYS A 111 2.47 -7.12 -17.36
N GLU A 112 1.88 -6.56 -18.43
CA GLU A 112 1.89 -7.15 -19.78
C GLU A 112 3.18 -6.80 -20.55
#